data_AF-X5DEP4-F1
#
_entry.id   AF-X5DEP4-F1
#
_cell.length_a   1.000
_cell.length_b   1.000
_cell.length_c   1.000
_cell.angle_alpha   90.00
_cell.angle_beta   90.00
_cell.angle_gamma   90.00
#
_symmetry.space_group_name_H-M   'P 1'
#
loop_
_entity.id
_entity.type
_entity.pdbx_description
1 polymer ?
#
loop_
_entity_poly.entity_id
_entity_poly.type
_entity_poly.pdbx_seq_one_letter_code
_entity_poly.pdbx_strand_id
1 'polypeptide(L)'
;MKLKTYVLLLAALLVVQLKGFSQDPNFHIYLCFGQSNMEGNARIEAQDTVDVDPRFQVMSIIDCSELGRTKGNWYTAVPPLCRCKTGLTPADYFGRTLVENLPKHIKVGVINVAVGGCKIELFDKDSCESYVETAPFWMKGMLKPYDNDPYSRLIEMAKLAQKDGVIKGILLHQGESNTGDSLWTEKVKVVYEKLVADLGLQAENVPLLAGEVVGDDQNGQCASMNKIIATLPDVIPNAHVIPSVGCPQRGDGLHFTAEGYRMLGKRYGLRMLSLLDYKSAAPKVIRGEGAPRANVGQRNFGGMMLPGGQRPPRPPRPEPEIKTVSLDEISMSDPFIFPDKTTQTYYLTGTGGRLYKSKDLKMWTGPYSIIDLTGTWMDGNFVAAAEIHQFGDKYYLAGTWNDHGNPIEHVARRYTVPTNQSQLLVADSPEGPYKPLVQEYDFCLGPRDWDIIDGTLYEENDTVYMVFVHEWTQLIDGTMDYMPLSKDLTHRTAEPTTMFRASEAPWSKEMNSIGEATFGMKMPGWVTDGPQLFKTQTGKLGMLWSSWGDSRYAQGIAYSESGSIKGPWVQEEDSFKGDNSGHGMIFTTFDGERLFIIHHAEEKGPRKPQVYKIDDSGDKLILGKRYKL
;
A
#
# COMPACT_ATOMS: atom_id res chain seq x y z
N MET A 1 36.46 -67.90 18.93
CA MET A 1 35.02 -67.55 18.87
C MET A 1 34.70 -66.05 19.08
N LYS A 2 35.67 -65.12 18.93
CA LYS A 2 35.44 -63.67 19.13
C LYS A 2 35.64 -62.79 17.87
N LEU A 3 35.95 -63.39 16.72
CA LEU A 3 36.22 -62.65 15.48
C LEU A 3 35.06 -62.69 14.47
N LYS A 4 34.04 -63.53 14.67
CA LYS A 4 32.88 -63.65 13.77
C LYS A 4 31.72 -62.70 14.09
N THR A 5 31.69 -62.09 15.27
CA THR A 5 30.59 -61.21 15.69
C THR A 5 30.77 -59.76 15.25
N TYR A 6 32.02 -59.31 15.04
CA TYR A 6 32.30 -57.92 14.63
C TYR A 6 32.11 -57.69 13.12
N VAL A 7 32.24 -58.72 12.29
CA VAL A 7 32.02 -58.61 10.83
C VAL A 7 30.53 -58.47 10.49
N LEU A 8 29.63 -59.02 11.32
CA LEU A 8 28.19 -58.88 11.15
C LEU A 8 27.64 -57.53 11.64
N LEU A 9 28.33 -56.86 12.58
CA LEU A 9 27.95 -55.52 13.06
C LEU A 9 28.49 -54.38 12.18
N LEU A 10 29.60 -54.59 11.46
CA LEU A 10 30.11 -53.64 10.46
C LEU A 10 29.45 -53.78 9.08
N ALA A 11 28.88 -54.95 8.76
CA ALA A 11 28.10 -55.13 7.52
C ALA A 11 26.65 -54.62 7.62
N ALA A 12 26.12 -54.39 8.83
CA ALA A 12 24.80 -53.78 9.03
C ALA A 12 24.83 -52.24 9.07
N LEU A 13 26.02 -51.63 9.03
CA LEU A 13 26.22 -50.17 9.04
C LEU A 13 26.53 -49.59 7.65
N LEU A 14 26.58 -50.43 6.62
CA LEU A 14 26.62 -50.00 5.23
C LEU A 14 25.34 -50.45 4.52
N VAL A 15 24.71 -49.51 3.81
CA VAL A 15 23.51 -49.67 2.96
C VAL A 15 22.17 -49.52 3.68
N VAL A 16 21.96 -48.36 4.29
CA VAL A 16 20.82 -47.55 3.88
C VAL A 16 21.36 -46.16 3.54
N GLN A 17 21.92 -46.01 2.34
CA GLN A 17 21.92 -44.70 1.71
C GLN A 17 20.47 -44.41 1.34
N LEU A 18 19.72 -43.83 2.30
CA LEU A 18 18.59 -42.99 1.94
C LEU A 18 19.16 -41.97 0.95
N LYS A 19 18.77 -42.07 -0.32
CA LYS A 19 18.90 -40.94 -1.23
C LYS A 19 18.06 -39.82 -0.62
N GLY A 20 18.66 -39.03 0.27
CA GLY A 20 18.09 -37.78 0.70
C GLY A 20 18.02 -36.92 -0.54
N PHE A 21 16.83 -36.76 -1.09
CA PHE A 21 16.59 -35.70 -2.06
C PHE A 21 16.75 -34.40 -1.27
N SER A 22 17.86 -33.69 -1.49
CA SER A 22 17.99 -32.33 -1.00
C SER A 22 17.03 -31.48 -1.81
N GLN A 23 16.02 -30.92 -1.16
CA GLN A 23 15.12 -29.94 -1.77
C GLN A 23 15.95 -28.82 -2.39
N ASP A 24 15.59 -28.34 -3.58
CA ASP A 24 16.18 -27.11 -4.11
C ASP A 24 15.59 -25.93 -3.31
N PRO A 25 16.37 -25.26 -2.45
CA PRO A 25 15.86 -24.13 -1.67
C PRO A 25 15.42 -22.96 -2.57
N ASN A 26 15.87 -22.92 -3.82
CA ASN A 26 15.52 -21.89 -4.80
C ASN A 26 14.26 -22.23 -5.61
N PHE A 27 13.62 -23.38 -5.36
CA PHE A 27 12.33 -23.70 -5.96
C PHE A 27 11.22 -23.56 -4.94
N HIS A 28 10.55 -22.40 -4.96
CA HIS A 28 9.46 -22.08 -4.06
C HIS A 28 8.15 -22.64 -4.57
N ILE A 29 7.49 -23.49 -3.78
CA ILE A 29 6.24 -24.17 -4.16
C ILE A 29 5.08 -23.64 -3.34
N TYR A 30 3.93 -23.45 -3.98
CA TYR A 30 2.71 -22.96 -3.37
C TYR A 30 1.54 -23.89 -3.67
N LEU A 31 0.81 -24.27 -2.62
CA LEU A 31 -0.38 -25.10 -2.72
C LEU A 31 -1.59 -24.21 -2.88
N CYS A 32 -2.42 -24.44 -3.88
CA CYS A 32 -3.62 -23.66 -4.16
C CYS A 32 -4.84 -24.59 -4.07
N PHE A 33 -5.85 -24.20 -3.30
CA PHE A 33 -7.11 -24.95 -3.21
C PHE A 33 -8.31 -24.04 -2.97
N GLY A 34 -9.50 -24.58 -3.22
CA GLY A 34 -10.75 -23.84 -3.06
C GLY A 34 -11.81 -24.25 -4.06
N GLN A 35 -12.68 -23.30 -4.40
CA GLN A 35 -13.84 -23.55 -5.27
C GLN A 35 -13.73 -22.85 -6.64
N SER A 36 -14.86 -22.44 -7.23
CA SER A 36 -14.97 -22.04 -8.64
C SER A 36 -14.04 -20.90 -9.06
N ASN A 37 -13.78 -19.93 -8.19
CA ASN A 37 -12.83 -18.85 -8.47
C ASN A 37 -11.36 -19.36 -8.49
N MET A 38 -10.96 -20.25 -7.57
CA MET A 38 -9.62 -20.88 -7.60
C MET A 38 -9.48 -21.87 -8.78
N GLU A 39 -10.55 -22.59 -9.11
CA GLU A 39 -10.61 -23.52 -10.24
C GLU A 39 -10.39 -22.82 -11.58
N GLY A 40 -10.84 -21.57 -11.66
CA GLY A 40 -10.68 -20.68 -12.79
C GLY A 40 -11.90 -20.68 -13.69
N ASN A 41 -12.79 -19.70 -13.48
CA ASN A 41 -14.08 -19.60 -14.17
C ASN A 41 -14.12 -18.56 -15.30
N ALA A 42 -13.06 -17.77 -15.45
CA ALA A 42 -12.96 -16.72 -16.44
C ALA A 42 -12.32 -17.27 -17.71
N ARG A 43 -12.78 -16.76 -18.85
CA ARG A 43 -12.19 -17.08 -20.14
C ARG A 43 -10.75 -16.57 -20.19
N ILE A 44 -9.84 -17.45 -20.63
CA ILE A 44 -8.45 -17.09 -20.91
C ILE A 44 -8.41 -16.15 -22.12
N GLU A 45 -7.71 -15.04 -22.00
CA GLU A 45 -7.46 -14.07 -23.07
C GLU A 45 -6.06 -14.22 -23.66
N ALA A 46 -5.80 -13.61 -24.82
CA ALA A 46 -4.53 -13.77 -25.52
C ALA A 46 -3.32 -13.36 -24.64
N GLN A 47 -3.45 -12.26 -23.89
CA GLN A 47 -2.43 -11.76 -22.97
C GLN A 47 -2.05 -12.76 -21.87
N ASP A 48 -2.95 -13.66 -21.49
CA ASP A 48 -2.70 -14.65 -20.45
C ASP A 48 -1.84 -15.81 -20.93
N THR A 49 -1.60 -15.93 -22.25
CA THR A 49 -0.87 -17.07 -22.84
C THR A 49 0.51 -16.72 -23.37
N VAL A 50 0.80 -15.43 -23.51
CA VAL A 50 2.08 -14.92 -24.02
C VAL A 50 3.05 -14.61 -22.88
N ASP A 51 4.35 -14.69 -23.19
CA ASP A 51 5.46 -14.24 -22.34
C ASP A 51 5.46 -14.78 -20.90
N VAL A 52 4.97 -16.01 -20.69
CA VAL A 52 5.02 -16.67 -19.39
C VAL A 52 6.46 -17.06 -19.06
N ASP A 53 7.06 -16.43 -18.05
CA ASP A 53 8.43 -16.71 -17.61
C ASP A 53 8.58 -18.21 -17.28
N PRO A 54 9.53 -18.95 -17.90
CA PRO A 54 9.73 -20.38 -17.67
C PRO A 54 10.04 -20.76 -16.21
N ARG A 55 10.45 -19.80 -15.37
CA ARG A 55 10.63 -20.01 -13.92
C ARG A 55 9.31 -20.20 -13.19
N PHE A 56 8.20 -19.73 -13.75
CA PHE A 56 6.87 -19.97 -13.22
C PHE A 56 6.33 -21.30 -13.78
N GLN A 57 6.21 -22.29 -12.90
CA GLN A 57 5.85 -23.66 -13.22
C GLN A 57 4.54 -24.08 -12.56
N VAL A 58 3.83 -24.99 -13.20
CA VAL A 58 2.65 -25.68 -12.65
C VAL A 58 2.92 -27.18 -12.65
N MET A 59 2.66 -27.84 -11.51
CA MET A 59 2.64 -29.31 -11.47
C MET A 59 1.28 -29.78 -11.95
N SER A 60 1.27 -30.61 -12.99
CA SER A 60 0.02 -31.17 -13.48
C SER A 60 -0.54 -32.16 -12.45
N ILE A 61 -1.74 -31.90 -11.95
CA ILE A 61 -2.37 -32.72 -10.91
C ILE A 61 -3.20 -33.88 -11.49
N ILE A 62 -3.39 -33.94 -12.81
CA ILE A 62 -4.13 -34.95 -13.57
C ILE A 62 -3.45 -35.16 -14.92
N ASP A 63 -3.72 -36.26 -15.61
CA ASP A 63 -3.30 -36.40 -17.01
C ASP A 63 -4.14 -35.50 -17.91
N CYS A 64 -3.47 -34.62 -18.67
CA CYS A 64 -4.06 -33.70 -19.63
C CYS A 64 -3.40 -33.88 -21.00
N SER A 65 -3.84 -34.89 -21.74
CA SER A 65 -3.35 -35.18 -23.10
C SER A 65 -3.52 -34.00 -24.06
N GLU A 66 -4.62 -33.25 -23.94
CA GLU A 66 -4.91 -32.06 -24.76
C GLU A 66 -3.86 -30.94 -24.60
N LEU A 67 -3.21 -30.87 -23.44
CA LEU A 67 -2.14 -29.89 -23.12
C LEU A 67 -0.74 -30.53 -23.13
N GLY A 68 -0.63 -31.82 -23.48
CA GLY A 68 0.63 -32.56 -23.41
C GLY A 68 1.19 -32.71 -21.99
N ARG A 69 0.33 -32.66 -20.95
CA ARG A 69 0.74 -32.76 -19.55
C ARG A 69 0.40 -34.11 -18.94
N THR A 70 1.32 -34.65 -18.13
CA THR A 70 1.16 -35.91 -17.39
C THR A 70 1.18 -35.61 -15.89
N LYS A 71 0.35 -36.32 -15.11
CA LYS A 71 0.24 -36.12 -13.66
C LYS A 71 1.61 -36.23 -12.98
N GLY A 72 1.91 -35.27 -12.11
CA GLY A 72 3.14 -35.21 -11.31
C GLY A 72 4.33 -34.53 -11.97
N ASN A 73 4.22 -34.12 -13.24
CA ASN A 73 5.29 -33.40 -13.94
C ASN A 73 5.09 -31.87 -13.92
N TRP A 74 6.21 -31.14 -13.94
CA TRP A 74 6.26 -29.68 -14.01
C TRP A 74 6.26 -29.16 -15.45
N TYR A 75 5.50 -28.10 -15.70
CA TYR A 75 5.42 -27.41 -17.00
C TYR A 75 5.46 -25.90 -16.76
N THR A 76 5.85 -25.11 -17.76
CA THR A 76 5.62 -23.65 -17.71
C THR A 76 4.14 -23.39 -17.48
N ALA A 77 3.82 -22.50 -16.53
CA ALA A 77 2.47 -22.23 -16.04
C ALA A 77 1.66 -21.35 -17.01
N VAL A 78 1.49 -21.84 -18.25
CA VAL A 78 0.51 -21.31 -19.20
C VAL A 78 -0.88 -21.81 -18.80
N PRO A 79 -1.90 -20.94 -18.64
CA PRO A 79 -3.24 -21.37 -18.29
C PRO A 79 -3.82 -22.38 -19.30
N PRO A 80 -4.70 -23.31 -18.86
CA PRO A 80 -5.24 -23.42 -17.51
C PRO A 80 -4.32 -24.13 -16.52
N LEU A 81 -4.43 -23.79 -15.23
CA LEU A 81 -3.58 -24.32 -14.15
C LEU A 81 -4.24 -25.38 -13.26
N CYS A 82 -5.58 -25.46 -13.23
CA CYS A 82 -6.30 -26.41 -12.37
C CYS A 82 -6.60 -27.74 -13.08
N ARG A 83 -7.38 -27.73 -14.17
CA ARG A 83 -7.66 -28.91 -15.01
C ARG A 83 -7.64 -28.56 -16.49
N CYS A 84 -7.66 -29.58 -17.35
CA CYS A 84 -7.42 -29.43 -18.78
C CYS A 84 -8.39 -28.46 -19.50
N LYS A 85 -9.59 -28.25 -18.95
CA LYS A 85 -10.67 -27.46 -19.56
C LYS A 85 -11.18 -26.33 -18.66
N THR A 86 -10.44 -25.96 -17.62
CA THR A 86 -10.79 -24.81 -16.78
C THR A 86 -10.30 -23.51 -17.41
N GLY A 87 -10.63 -22.38 -16.79
CA GLY A 87 -10.23 -21.05 -17.24
C GLY A 87 -9.02 -20.48 -16.50
N LEU A 88 -8.92 -19.15 -16.53
CA LEU A 88 -7.93 -18.37 -15.79
C LEU A 88 -8.25 -18.41 -14.29
N THR A 89 -7.24 -18.52 -13.44
CA THR A 89 -7.34 -18.55 -11.97
C THR A 89 -6.48 -17.45 -11.35
N PRO A 90 -6.78 -16.96 -10.13
CA PRO A 90 -5.88 -16.07 -9.40
C PRO A 90 -4.43 -16.60 -9.28
N ALA A 91 -4.25 -17.93 -9.28
CA ALA A 91 -2.92 -18.55 -9.24
C ALA A 91 -2.02 -18.16 -10.45
N ASP A 92 -2.62 -17.86 -11.61
CA ASP A 92 -1.88 -17.44 -12.82
C ASP A 92 -1.09 -16.15 -12.58
N TYR A 93 -1.73 -15.15 -11.99
CA TYR A 93 -1.11 -13.84 -11.75
C TYR A 93 -0.40 -13.75 -10.41
N PHE A 94 -0.73 -14.63 -9.45
CA PHE A 94 0.09 -14.86 -8.26
C PHE A 94 1.52 -15.25 -8.64
N GLY A 95 1.69 -16.32 -9.42
CA GLY A 95 3.01 -16.83 -9.76
C GLY A 95 3.80 -15.88 -10.66
N ARG A 96 3.15 -15.20 -11.61
CA ARG A 96 3.76 -14.15 -12.44
C ARG A 96 4.30 -13.00 -11.59
N THR A 97 3.49 -12.50 -10.67
CA THR A 97 3.90 -11.44 -9.74
C THR A 97 5.12 -11.86 -8.93
N LEU A 98 5.17 -13.11 -8.46
CA LEU A 98 6.34 -13.63 -7.76
C LEU A 98 7.58 -13.66 -8.64
N VAL A 99 7.53 -14.27 -9.83
CA VAL A 99 8.73 -14.37 -10.69
C VAL A 99 9.19 -13.01 -11.21
N GLU A 100 8.30 -12.04 -11.40
CA GLU A 100 8.66 -10.66 -11.75
C GLU A 100 9.53 -10.00 -10.67
N ASN A 101 9.29 -10.31 -9.39
CA ASN A 101 9.91 -9.62 -8.24
C ASN A 101 10.99 -10.45 -7.53
N LEU A 102 11.01 -11.77 -7.70
CA LEU A 102 12.00 -12.66 -7.08
C LEU A 102 13.31 -12.72 -7.88
N PRO A 103 14.47 -12.94 -7.23
CA PRO A 103 15.75 -13.09 -7.90
C PRO A 103 15.70 -14.10 -9.06
N LYS A 104 16.46 -13.84 -10.13
CA LYS A 104 16.41 -14.66 -11.36
C LYS A 104 16.77 -16.14 -11.18
N HIS A 105 17.42 -16.51 -10.08
CA HIS A 105 17.72 -17.90 -9.75
C HIS A 105 16.58 -18.63 -9.03
N ILE A 106 15.55 -17.92 -8.57
CA ILE A 106 14.38 -18.49 -7.91
C ILE A 106 13.34 -18.91 -8.95
N LYS A 107 12.87 -20.15 -8.82
CA LYS A 107 11.70 -20.71 -9.52
C LYS A 107 10.49 -20.70 -8.61
N VAL A 108 9.32 -20.58 -9.20
CA VAL A 108 8.02 -20.59 -8.51
C VAL A 108 7.17 -21.70 -9.08
N GLY A 109 6.69 -22.60 -8.23
CA GLY A 109 5.83 -23.72 -8.59
C GLY A 109 4.46 -23.58 -7.95
N VAL A 110 3.38 -23.85 -8.69
CA VAL A 110 2.03 -23.95 -8.13
C VAL A 110 1.44 -25.34 -8.34
N ILE A 111 0.67 -25.79 -7.35
CA ILE A 111 -0.15 -27.01 -7.39
C ILE A 111 -1.59 -26.57 -7.10
N ASN A 112 -2.49 -26.65 -8.08
CA ASN A 112 -3.86 -26.12 -7.94
C ASN A 112 -4.92 -27.23 -7.99
N VAL A 113 -5.50 -27.57 -6.83
CA VAL A 113 -6.61 -28.51 -6.70
C VAL A 113 -7.85 -27.76 -6.21
N ALA A 114 -8.82 -27.52 -7.09
CA ALA A 114 -10.04 -26.77 -6.76
C ALA A 114 -11.27 -27.40 -7.42
N VAL A 115 -12.44 -27.24 -6.81
CA VAL A 115 -13.71 -27.82 -7.30
C VAL A 115 -14.83 -26.79 -7.24
N GLY A 116 -15.39 -26.41 -8.38
CA GLY A 116 -16.49 -25.45 -8.47
C GLY A 116 -17.68 -25.80 -7.57
N GLY A 117 -18.19 -24.82 -6.82
CA GLY A 117 -19.35 -24.96 -5.95
C GLY A 117 -19.20 -25.91 -4.76
N CYS A 118 -17.97 -26.32 -4.41
CA CYS A 118 -17.74 -27.12 -3.21
C CYS A 118 -17.69 -26.27 -1.95
N LYS A 119 -18.06 -26.90 -0.82
CA LYS A 119 -17.78 -26.36 0.51
C LYS A 119 -16.39 -26.76 0.98
N ILE A 120 -15.87 -26.09 2.02
CA ILE A 120 -14.55 -26.39 2.60
C ILE A 120 -14.42 -27.83 3.11
N GLU A 121 -15.52 -28.46 3.54
CA GLU A 121 -15.60 -29.84 4.02
C GLU A 121 -15.14 -30.88 2.98
N LEU A 122 -15.23 -30.58 1.69
CA LEU A 122 -14.70 -31.45 0.64
C LEU A 122 -13.17 -31.61 0.75
N PHE A 123 -12.47 -30.61 1.31
CA PHE A 123 -11.03 -30.65 1.55
C PHE A 123 -10.67 -31.11 2.96
N ASP A 124 -11.63 -31.60 3.74
CA ASP A 124 -11.35 -32.23 5.02
C ASP A 124 -11.42 -33.76 4.88
N LYS A 125 -10.29 -34.42 5.14
CA LYS A 125 -10.15 -35.88 5.07
C LYS A 125 -11.24 -36.65 5.83
N ASP A 126 -11.71 -36.11 6.96
CA ASP A 126 -12.67 -36.81 7.82
C ASP A 126 -14.11 -36.67 7.32
N SER A 127 -14.41 -35.66 6.49
CA SER A 127 -15.75 -35.41 5.97
C SER A 127 -15.89 -35.60 4.46
N CYS A 128 -14.79 -35.72 3.71
CA CYS A 128 -14.76 -35.85 2.25
C CYS A 128 -15.64 -36.99 1.72
N GLU A 129 -15.54 -38.21 2.26
CA GLU A 129 -16.33 -39.36 1.80
C GLU A 129 -17.84 -39.07 1.89
N SER A 130 -18.30 -38.63 3.06
CA SER A 130 -19.71 -38.27 3.30
C SER A 130 -20.19 -37.10 2.44
N TYR A 131 -19.31 -36.13 2.16
CA TYR A 131 -19.60 -35.01 1.28
C TYR A 131 -19.80 -35.49 -0.16
N VAL A 132 -18.92 -36.37 -0.66
CA VAL A 132 -18.97 -36.91 -2.03
C VAL A 132 -20.23 -37.76 -2.27
N GLU A 133 -20.68 -38.51 -1.27
CA GLU A 133 -21.93 -39.31 -1.37
C GLU A 133 -23.12 -38.42 -1.73
N THR A 134 -23.23 -37.27 -1.04
CA THR A 134 -24.32 -36.31 -1.15
C THR A 134 -24.10 -35.23 -2.21
N ALA A 135 -22.91 -35.18 -2.82
CA ALA A 135 -22.56 -34.19 -3.84
C ALA A 135 -23.48 -34.30 -5.08
N PRO A 136 -23.84 -33.15 -5.70
CA PRO A 136 -24.68 -33.17 -6.89
C PRO A 136 -23.96 -33.82 -8.08
N PHE A 137 -24.73 -34.41 -9.00
CA PHE A 137 -24.20 -35.18 -10.13
C PHE A 137 -23.17 -34.40 -10.97
N TRP A 138 -23.40 -33.10 -11.19
CA TRP A 138 -22.48 -32.24 -11.94
C TRP A 138 -21.10 -32.11 -11.27
N MET A 139 -21.04 -32.18 -9.93
CA MET A 139 -19.78 -32.10 -9.17
C MET A 139 -19.01 -33.42 -9.22
N LYS A 140 -19.72 -34.57 -9.21
CA LYS A 140 -19.09 -35.90 -9.31
C LYS A 140 -18.21 -36.05 -10.56
N GLY A 141 -18.60 -35.41 -11.66
CA GLY A 141 -17.77 -35.34 -12.87
C GLY A 141 -16.45 -34.60 -12.67
N MET A 142 -16.44 -33.53 -11.89
CA MET A 142 -15.24 -32.74 -11.56
C MET A 142 -14.35 -33.40 -10.50
N LEU A 143 -14.94 -34.22 -9.63
CA LEU A 143 -14.27 -34.98 -8.58
C LEU A 143 -13.54 -36.22 -9.10
N LYS A 144 -14.11 -36.87 -10.12
CA LYS A 144 -13.58 -38.13 -10.67
C LYS A 144 -12.08 -38.07 -11.08
N PRO A 145 -11.57 -37.01 -11.72
CA PRO A 145 -10.14 -36.88 -12.02
C PRO A 145 -9.25 -36.86 -10.77
N TYR A 146 -9.80 -36.53 -9.60
CA TYR A 146 -9.14 -36.53 -8.29
C TYR A 146 -9.42 -37.80 -7.49
N ASP A 147 -9.91 -38.87 -8.14
CA ASP A 147 -10.33 -40.11 -7.48
C ASP A 147 -11.42 -39.90 -6.42
N ASN A 148 -12.19 -38.82 -6.57
CA ASN A 148 -13.15 -38.30 -5.59
C ASN A 148 -12.56 -37.87 -4.24
N ASP A 149 -11.25 -37.61 -4.17
CA ASP A 149 -10.59 -37.13 -2.97
C ASP A 149 -9.59 -36.00 -3.30
N PRO A 150 -10.07 -34.75 -3.41
CA PRO A 150 -9.22 -33.62 -3.75
C PRO A 150 -8.19 -33.30 -2.65
N TYR A 151 -8.48 -33.57 -1.37
CA TYR A 151 -7.49 -33.41 -0.29
C TYR A 151 -6.32 -34.37 -0.48
N SER A 152 -6.60 -35.67 -0.66
CA SER A 152 -5.55 -36.66 -0.89
C SER A 152 -4.79 -36.39 -2.18
N ARG A 153 -5.45 -35.89 -3.24
CA ARG A 153 -4.77 -35.46 -4.46
C ARG A 153 -3.79 -34.31 -4.21
N LEU A 154 -4.18 -33.31 -3.41
CA LEU A 154 -3.30 -32.20 -3.05
C LEU A 154 -2.08 -32.70 -2.25
N ILE A 155 -2.29 -33.59 -1.27
CA ILE A 155 -1.21 -34.21 -0.49
C ILE A 155 -0.28 -35.05 -1.37
N GLU A 156 -0.82 -35.86 -2.28
CA GLU A 156 -0.05 -36.70 -3.23
C GLU A 156 0.93 -35.83 -4.04
N MET A 157 0.42 -34.75 -4.63
CA MET A 157 1.20 -33.84 -5.47
C MET A 157 2.18 -33.01 -4.64
N ALA A 158 1.79 -32.53 -3.46
CA ALA A 158 2.66 -31.79 -2.56
C ALA A 158 3.85 -32.63 -2.09
N LYS A 159 3.65 -33.91 -1.74
CA LYS A 159 4.73 -34.84 -1.37
C LYS A 159 5.68 -35.14 -2.53
N LEU A 160 5.17 -35.15 -3.75
CA LEU A 160 6.00 -35.27 -4.94
C LEU A 160 6.85 -34.01 -5.13
N ALA A 161 6.21 -32.84 -5.05
CA ALA A 161 6.85 -31.54 -5.20
C ALA A 161 7.91 -31.25 -4.12
N GLN A 162 7.73 -31.74 -2.89
CA GLN A 162 8.73 -31.67 -1.81
C GLN A 162 10.04 -32.40 -2.14
N LYS A 163 10.10 -33.21 -3.21
CA LYS A 163 11.37 -33.79 -3.68
C LYS A 163 12.17 -32.81 -4.56
N ASP A 164 11.49 -31.82 -5.13
CA ASP A 164 12.05 -30.86 -6.07
C ASP A 164 12.34 -29.50 -5.40
N GLY A 165 11.50 -29.05 -4.46
CA GLY A 165 11.61 -27.72 -3.86
C GLY A 165 11.00 -27.62 -2.46
N VAL A 166 10.81 -26.38 -2.00
CA VAL A 166 10.33 -26.04 -0.66
C VAL A 166 8.94 -25.43 -0.74
N ILE A 167 7.99 -25.96 0.03
CA ILE A 167 6.66 -25.36 0.17
C ILE A 167 6.76 -24.08 1.01
N LYS A 168 6.37 -22.94 0.43
CA LYS A 168 6.54 -21.60 1.00
C LYS A 168 5.24 -20.91 1.39
N GLY A 169 4.08 -21.51 1.08
CA GLY A 169 2.79 -20.94 1.42
C GLY A 169 1.62 -21.69 0.80
N ILE A 170 0.41 -21.34 1.23
CA ILE A 170 -0.84 -21.95 0.79
C ILE A 170 -1.82 -20.83 0.39
N LEU A 171 -2.48 -21.01 -0.75
CA LEU A 171 -3.51 -20.12 -1.27
C LEU A 171 -4.87 -20.81 -1.17
N LEU A 172 -5.81 -20.12 -0.52
CA LEU A 172 -7.21 -20.49 -0.43
C LEU A 172 -8.05 -19.44 -1.15
N HIS A 173 -8.97 -19.87 -2.01
CA HIS A 173 -10.04 -19.01 -2.48
C HIS A 173 -11.37 -19.76 -2.46
N GLN A 174 -12.10 -19.56 -1.36
CA GLN A 174 -13.31 -20.29 -1.01
C GLN A 174 -14.15 -19.46 -0.04
N GLY A 175 -15.46 -19.68 -0.07
CA GLY A 175 -16.38 -19.15 0.96
C GLY A 175 -17.80 -19.05 0.45
N GLU A 176 -18.00 -18.92 -0.86
CA GLU A 176 -19.32 -18.68 -1.47
C GLU A 176 -20.30 -19.81 -1.13
N SER A 177 -19.85 -21.08 -1.22
CA SER A 177 -20.71 -22.24 -0.88
C SER A 177 -20.94 -22.41 0.63
N ASN A 178 -20.18 -21.68 1.45
CA ASN A 178 -20.29 -21.63 2.92
C ASN A 178 -20.87 -20.29 3.40
N THR A 179 -21.48 -19.48 2.53
CA THR A 179 -21.97 -18.14 2.89
C THR A 179 -22.83 -18.18 4.16
N GLY A 180 -22.39 -17.42 5.17
CA GLY A 180 -23.09 -17.30 6.46
C GLY A 180 -22.75 -18.39 7.49
N ASP A 181 -21.89 -19.35 7.16
CA ASP A 181 -21.42 -20.38 8.09
C ASP A 181 -20.40 -19.80 9.09
N SER A 182 -20.84 -19.54 10.32
CA SER A 182 -19.98 -18.98 11.36
C SER A 182 -18.85 -19.91 11.83
N LEU A 183 -18.89 -21.21 11.46
CA LEU A 183 -17.84 -22.18 11.77
C LEU A 183 -16.81 -22.32 10.65
N TRP A 184 -16.94 -21.56 9.57
CA TRP A 184 -16.08 -21.68 8.41
C TRP A 184 -14.58 -21.51 8.73
N THR A 185 -14.23 -20.51 9.55
CA THR A 185 -12.83 -20.23 9.91
C THR A 185 -12.21 -21.40 10.69
N GLU A 186 -12.97 -22.03 11.60
CA GLU A 186 -12.56 -23.23 12.32
C GLU A 186 -12.41 -24.45 11.40
N LYS A 187 -13.30 -24.61 10.40
CA LYS A 187 -13.17 -25.67 9.39
C LYS A 187 -11.93 -25.48 8.53
N VAL A 188 -11.66 -24.25 8.10
CA VAL A 188 -10.42 -23.91 7.36
C VAL A 188 -9.19 -24.21 8.19
N LYS A 189 -9.21 -23.87 9.49
CA LYS A 189 -8.14 -24.19 10.42
C LYS A 189 -7.86 -25.69 10.49
N VAL A 190 -8.90 -26.52 10.61
CA VAL A 190 -8.73 -27.99 10.60
C VAL A 190 -8.06 -28.47 9.32
N VAL A 191 -8.49 -27.98 8.15
CA VAL A 191 -7.86 -28.35 6.86
C VAL A 191 -6.41 -27.88 6.80
N TYR A 192 -6.12 -26.64 7.20
CA TYR A 192 -4.78 -26.07 7.21
C TYR A 192 -3.83 -26.84 8.15
N GLU A 193 -4.25 -27.12 9.38
CA GLU A 193 -3.45 -27.88 10.35
C GLU A 193 -3.17 -29.30 9.87
N LYS A 194 -4.14 -29.95 9.21
CA LYS A 194 -3.96 -31.26 8.57
C LYS A 194 -2.97 -31.20 7.41
N LEU A 195 -3.05 -30.18 6.53
CA LEU A 195 -2.06 -29.99 5.46
C LEU A 195 -0.65 -29.81 6.03
N VAL A 196 -0.50 -28.98 7.07
CA VAL A 196 0.79 -28.77 7.73
C VAL A 196 1.33 -30.07 8.32
N ALA A 197 0.49 -30.83 9.03
CA ALA A 197 0.88 -32.08 9.66
C ALA A 197 1.22 -33.19 8.63
N ASP A 198 0.36 -33.43 7.64
CA ASP A 198 0.51 -34.51 6.66
C ASP A 198 1.70 -34.31 5.71
N LEU A 199 2.15 -33.05 5.57
CA LEU A 199 3.32 -32.66 4.76
C LEU A 199 4.57 -32.40 5.61
N GLY A 200 4.49 -32.51 6.94
CA GLY A 200 5.62 -32.26 7.83
C GLY A 200 6.16 -30.82 7.75
N LEU A 201 5.27 -29.85 7.55
CA LEU A 201 5.61 -28.43 7.44
C LEU A 201 5.69 -27.78 8.82
N GLN A 202 6.26 -26.58 8.88
CA GLN A 202 6.25 -25.73 10.08
C GLN A 202 5.29 -24.56 9.81
N ALA A 203 4.25 -24.43 10.64
CA ALA A 203 3.17 -23.49 10.40
C ALA A 203 3.64 -22.03 10.30
N GLU A 204 4.70 -21.67 11.00
CA GLU A 204 5.28 -20.32 11.01
C GLU A 204 5.94 -19.95 9.67
N ASN A 205 6.36 -20.96 8.90
CA ASN A 205 7.06 -20.79 7.62
C ASN A 205 6.13 -20.95 6.40
N VAL A 206 4.85 -21.25 6.62
CA VAL A 206 3.89 -21.57 5.55
C VAL A 206 2.61 -20.75 5.76
N PRO A 207 2.62 -19.45 5.41
CA PRO A 207 1.44 -18.61 5.57
C PRO A 207 0.27 -19.09 4.72
N LEU A 208 -0.94 -18.87 5.22
CA LEU A 208 -2.21 -19.13 4.53
C LEU A 208 -2.77 -17.81 3.98
N LEU A 209 -2.82 -17.66 2.66
CA LEU A 209 -3.44 -16.50 2.03
C LEU A 209 -4.85 -16.88 1.59
N ALA A 210 -5.87 -16.19 2.12
CA ALA A 210 -7.28 -16.46 1.83
C ALA A 210 -7.92 -15.25 1.14
N GLY A 211 -8.47 -15.44 -0.05
CA GLY A 211 -9.06 -14.33 -0.82
C GLY A 211 -10.52 -14.14 -0.50
N GLU A 212 -10.92 -12.87 -0.45
CA GLU A 212 -12.31 -12.49 -0.38
C GLU A 212 -13.09 -12.89 -1.64
N VAL A 213 -14.35 -13.22 -1.46
CA VAL A 213 -15.31 -13.43 -2.55
C VAL A 213 -15.79 -12.09 -3.09
N VAL A 214 -16.50 -12.06 -4.22
CA VAL A 214 -17.02 -10.81 -4.81
C VAL A 214 -17.72 -9.95 -3.75
N GLY A 215 -17.21 -8.72 -3.58
CA GLY A 215 -17.63 -7.78 -2.55
C GLY A 215 -18.97 -7.10 -2.81
N ASP A 216 -19.44 -6.36 -1.80
CA ASP A 216 -20.68 -5.58 -1.85
C ASP A 216 -20.54 -4.36 -2.79
N ASP A 217 -19.32 -3.86 -2.97
CA ASP A 217 -18.93 -2.84 -3.96
C ASP A 217 -19.38 -3.19 -5.39
N GLN A 218 -19.60 -4.48 -5.68
CA GLN A 218 -20.00 -4.97 -7.00
C GLN A 218 -21.23 -5.88 -6.96
N ASN A 219 -22.09 -5.73 -5.95
CA ASN A 219 -23.31 -6.51 -5.75
C ASN A 219 -23.05 -8.03 -5.67
N GLY A 220 -21.97 -8.44 -5.01
CA GLY A 220 -21.65 -9.86 -4.81
C GLY A 220 -22.73 -10.60 -4.03
N GLN A 221 -23.17 -11.75 -4.54
CA GLN A 221 -24.23 -12.55 -3.89
C GLN A 221 -23.78 -13.12 -2.54
N CYS A 222 -22.47 -13.34 -2.40
CA CYS A 222 -21.85 -13.91 -1.22
C CYS A 222 -21.05 -12.86 -0.42
N ALA A 223 -21.23 -11.57 -0.68
CA ALA A 223 -20.43 -10.50 -0.06
C ALA A 223 -20.47 -10.53 1.48
N SER A 224 -21.57 -11.00 2.09
CA SER A 224 -21.67 -11.17 3.55
C SER A 224 -20.64 -12.15 4.11
N MET A 225 -20.14 -13.08 3.29
CA MET A 225 -19.09 -14.03 3.68
C MET A 225 -17.75 -13.35 3.96
N ASN A 226 -17.45 -12.21 3.32
CA ASN A 226 -16.19 -11.49 3.54
C ASN A 226 -16.02 -11.05 5.00
N LYS A 227 -17.12 -10.80 5.73
CA LYS A 227 -17.09 -10.52 7.18
C LYS A 227 -16.58 -11.71 8.00
N ILE A 228 -16.85 -12.94 7.55
CA ILE A 228 -16.37 -14.18 8.19
C ILE A 228 -14.94 -14.49 7.73
N ILE A 229 -14.63 -14.28 6.45
CA ILE A 229 -13.26 -14.46 5.94
C ILE A 229 -12.28 -13.52 6.65
N ALA A 230 -12.70 -12.28 6.92
CA ALA A 230 -11.92 -11.27 7.63
C ALA A 230 -11.46 -11.69 9.03
N THR A 231 -12.17 -12.61 9.70
CA THR A 231 -11.82 -13.10 11.05
C THR A 231 -10.94 -14.35 11.03
N LEU A 232 -10.54 -14.85 9.86
CA LEU A 232 -9.65 -16.00 9.74
C LEU A 232 -8.30 -15.82 10.49
N PRO A 233 -7.66 -14.62 10.48
CA PRO A 233 -6.43 -14.39 11.24
C PRO A 233 -6.59 -14.54 12.76
N ASP A 234 -7.81 -14.41 13.31
CA ASP A 234 -8.07 -14.56 14.74
C ASP A 234 -7.91 -16.02 15.20
N VAL A 235 -8.15 -16.98 14.30
CA VAL A 235 -8.06 -18.43 14.59
C VAL A 235 -6.80 -19.08 14.04
N ILE A 236 -6.22 -18.51 12.96
CA ILE A 236 -4.95 -18.91 12.37
C ILE A 236 -4.05 -17.66 12.28
N PRO A 237 -3.18 -17.39 13.27
CA PRO A 237 -2.39 -16.15 13.29
C PRO A 237 -1.49 -15.90 12.07
N ASN A 238 -1.08 -16.97 11.36
CA ASN A 238 -0.30 -16.88 10.12
C ASN A 238 -1.18 -16.87 8.85
N ALA A 239 -2.46 -16.53 8.99
CA ALA A 239 -3.37 -16.33 7.87
C ALA A 239 -3.46 -14.85 7.49
N HIS A 240 -3.64 -14.60 6.19
CA HIS A 240 -3.75 -13.25 5.62
C HIS A 240 -4.88 -13.19 4.62
N VAL A 241 -5.75 -12.19 4.79
CA VAL A 241 -6.91 -11.98 3.93
C VAL A 241 -6.50 -11.12 2.74
N ILE A 242 -6.87 -11.55 1.53
CA ILE A 242 -6.57 -10.85 0.28
C ILE A 242 -7.83 -10.14 -0.19
N PRO A 243 -7.86 -8.79 -0.19
CA PRO A 243 -9.07 -8.05 -0.46
C PRO A 243 -9.47 -8.17 -1.93
N SER A 244 -10.78 -8.24 -2.17
CA SER A 244 -11.38 -8.35 -3.51
C SER A 244 -11.94 -7.03 -4.06
N VAL A 245 -12.02 -5.98 -3.23
CA VAL A 245 -12.56 -4.67 -3.59
C VAL A 245 -12.01 -4.16 -4.93
N GLY A 246 -12.89 -3.71 -5.81
CA GLY A 246 -12.55 -3.22 -7.14
C GLY A 246 -12.10 -4.28 -8.15
N CYS A 247 -12.02 -5.57 -7.81
CA CYS A 247 -11.74 -6.64 -8.79
C CYS A 247 -13.01 -6.90 -9.62
N PRO A 248 -13.06 -6.60 -10.93
CA PRO A 248 -14.29 -6.65 -11.71
C PRO A 248 -14.91 -8.04 -11.77
N GLN A 249 -16.21 -8.15 -11.47
CA GLN A 249 -17.01 -9.38 -11.56
C GLN A 249 -17.76 -9.52 -12.90
N ARG A 250 -18.04 -10.75 -13.33
CA ARG A 250 -18.49 -11.06 -14.70
C ARG A 250 -19.99 -10.84 -14.97
N GLY A 251 -20.74 -10.35 -13.99
CA GLY A 251 -22.17 -10.09 -14.04
C GLY A 251 -23.05 -11.14 -13.36
N ASP A 252 -22.49 -12.23 -12.81
CA ASP A 252 -23.26 -13.24 -12.08
C ASP A 252 -23.20 -13.07 -10.55
N GLY A 253 -22.44 -12.08 -10.05
CA GLY A 253 -22.30 -11.79 -8.62
C GLY A 253 -21.50 -12.85 -7.84
N LEU A 254 -20.86 -13.80 -8.52
CA LEU A 254 -20.10 -14.89 -7.90
C LEU A 254 -18.66 -14.96 -8.42
N HIS A 255 -18.44 -14.72 -9.71
CA HIS A 255 -17.15 -14.94 -10.35
C HIS A 255 -16.54 -13.64 -10.87
N PHE A 256 -15.23 -13.54 -10.70
CA PHE A 256 -14.46 -12.44 -11.28
C PHE A 256 -14.32 -12.60 -12.81
N THR A 257 -14.12 -11.48 -13.50
CA THR A 257 -13.66 -11.45 -14.89
C THR A 257 -12.20 -11.89 -15.00
N ALA A 258 -11.67 -12.02 -16.22
CA ALA A 258 -10.24 -12.26 -16.42
C ALA A 258 -9.41 -11.17 -15.74
N GLU A 259 -9.73 -9.88 -15.95
CA GLU A 259 -9.10 -8.74 -15.28
C GLU A 259 -9.18 -8.83 -13.75
N GLY A 260 -10.33 -9.20 -13.20
CA GLY A 260 -10.50 -9.40 -11.76
C GLY A 260 -9.58 -10.48 -11.20
N TYR A 261 -9.39 -11.61 -11.91
CA TYR A 261 -8.40 -12.60 -11.51
C TYR A 261 -6.95 -12.14 -11.64
N ARG A 262 -6.62 -11.28 -12.61
CA ARG A 262 -5.28 -10.67 -12.70
C ARG A 262 -5.01 -9.79 -11.48
N MET A 263 -5.95 -8.90 -11.17
CA MET A 263 -5.87 -8.00 -10.03
C MET A 263 -5.75 -8.77 -8.73
N LEU A 264 -6.64 -9.73 -8.51
CA LEU A 264 -6.66 -10.53 -7.30
C LEU A 264 -5.39 -11.39 -7.18
N GLY A 265 -4.98 -12.07 -8.24
CA GLY A 265 -3.74 -12.84 -8.29
C GLY A 265 -2.51 -11.99 -7.97
N LYS A 266 -2.43 -10.78 -8.51
CA LYS A 266 -1.37 -9.81 -8.17
C LYS A 266 -1.37 -9.45 -6.68
N ARG A 267 -2.55 -9.26 -6.07
CA ARG A 267 -2.66 -9.01 -4.62
C ARG A 267 -2.17 -10.19 -3.78
N TYR A 268 -2.52 -11.42 -4.13
CA TYR A 268 -1.94 -12.62 -3.51
C TYR A 268 -0.40 -12.62 -3.62
N GLY A 269 0.13 -12.29 -4.81
CA GLY A 269 1.57 -12.31 -5.08
C GLY A 269 2.33 -11.27 -4.26
N LEU A 270 1.82 -10.03 -4.24
CA LEU A 270 2.39 -8.94 -3.44
C LEU A 270 2.37 -9.26 -1.94
N ARG A 271 1.25 -9.80 -1.43
CA ARG A 271 1.17 -10.22 -0.03
C ARG A 271 2.17 -11.32 0.29
N MET A 272 2.38 -12.28 -0.61
CA MET A 272 3.38 -13.33 -0.38
C MET A 272 4.80 -12.77 -0.40
N LEU A 273 5.13 -11.85 -1.31
CA LEU A 273 6.45 -11.20 -1.35
C LEU A 273 6.77 -10.49 -0.03
N SER A 274 5.81 -9.76 0.55
CA SER A 274 6.00 -9.07 1.83
C SER A 274 6.30 -10.04 2.97
N LEU A 275 5.76 -11.28 2.94
CA LEU A 275 5.97 -12.30 3.97
C LEU A 275 7.29 -13.06 3.81
N LEU A 276 7.81 -13.18 2.59
CA LEU A 276 9.09 -13.85 2.33
C LEU A 276 10.29 -12.96 2.62
N ASP A 277 10.07 -11.75 3.16
CA ASP A 277 11.07 -10.69 3.37
C ASP A 277 11.79 -10.27 2.06
N TYR A 278 11.22 -10.65 0.91
CA TYR A 278 11.58 -10.09 -0.37
C TYR A 278 10.71 -8.85 -0.54
N LYS A 279 11.18 -7.74 0.04
CA LYS A 279 10.71 -6.39 -0.33
C LYS A 279 10.55 -6.37 -1.84
N SER A 280 9.32 -6.16 -2.32
CA SER A 280 8.97 -6.17 -3.74
C SER A 280 10.07 -5.42 -4.49
N ALA A 281 10.95 -6.17 -5.17
CA ALA A 281 11.94 -5.56 -6.01
C ALA A 281 11.19 -5.17 -7.28
N ALA A 282 10.50 -4.03 -7.21
CA ALA A 282 10.43 -3.15 -8.36
C ALA A 282 11.83 -3.17 -8.99
N PRO A 283 11.96 -3.34 -10.32
CA PRO A 283 13.25 -3.49 -10.98
C PRO A 283 14.19 -2.44 -10.41
N LYS A 284 15.31 -2.88 -9.81
CA LYS A 284 16.22 -1.97 -9.08
C LYS A 284 16.47 -0.77 -9.95
N VAL A 285 15.92 0.38 -9.56
CA VAL A 285 16.10 1.62 -10.30
C VAL A 285 17.59 1.95 -10.20
N ILE A 286 18.27 1.78 -11.33
CA ILE A 286 19.70 2.05 -11.42
C ILE A 286 19.85 3.56 -11.42
N ARG A 287 20.55 4.09 -10.41
CA ARG A 287 20.93 5.51 -10.38
C ARG A 287 21.75 5.83 -11.62
N GLY A 288 21.26 6.72 -12.47
CA GLY A 288 21.95 7.21 -13.65
C GLY A 288 22.40 8.66 -13.52
N GLU A 289 22.73 9.28 -14.65
CA GLU A 289 23.14 10.68 -14.71
C GLU A 289 22.01 11.61 -14.27
N GLY A 290 22.29 12.46 -13.27
CA GLY A 290 21.34 13.47 -12.76
C GLY A 290 21.41 14.78 -13.55
N ALA A 291 20.57 15.74 -13.15
CA ALA A 291 20.60 17.08 -13.71
C ALA A 291 21.98 17.78 -13.50
N PRO A 292 22.33 18.75 -14.37
CA PRO A 292 23.55 19.53 -14.20
C PRO A 292 23.60 20.22 -12.83
N ARG A 293 24.81 20.44 -12.31
CA ARG A 293 25.00 21.17 -11.04
C ARG A 293 24.53 22.62 -11.13
N ALA A 294 24.08 23.13 -9.99
CA ALA A 294 23.79 24.54 -9.78
C ALA A 294 25.01 25.41 -10.11
N ASN A 295 24.76 26.61 -10.64
CA ASN A 295 25.82 27.61 -10.83
C ASN A 295 26.33 28.10 -9.47
N VAL A 296 27.59 28.53 -9.43
CA VAL A 296 28.15 29.21 -8.25
C VAL A 296 27.27 30.44 -7.94
N GLY A 297 26.81 30.55 -6.69
CA GLY A 297 25.95 31.65 -6.23
C GLY A 297 24.45 31.49 -6.52
N GLN A 298 24.02 30.44 -7.23
CA GLN A 298 22.61 30.13 -7.42
C GLN A 298 21.95 29.77 -6.08
N ARG A 299 20.71 30.23 -5.87
CA ARG A 299 19.93 29.86 -4.67
C ARG A 299 19.63 28.36 -4.71
N ASN A 300 19.52 27.71 -3.55
CA ASN A 300 19.39 26.26 -3.47
C ASN A 300 18.39 25.84 -2.40
N PHE A 301 17.33 25.15 -2.83
CA PHE A 301 16.35 24.51 -1.98
C PHE A 301 16.75 23.05 -1.66
N GLY A 302 16.54 22.61 -0.42
CA GLY A 302 16.81 21.23 -0.01
C GLY A 302 18.28 20.85 0.21
N GLY A 303 19.21 21.81 0.08
CA GLY A 303 20.65 21.64 0.37
C GLY A 303 21.46 21.03 -0.78
N MET A 304 22.70 20.61 -0.53
CA MET A 304 23.54 19.93 -1.54
C MET A 304 23.45 18.42 -1.34
N MET A 305 23.11 17.66 -2.39
CA MET A 305 23.26 16.21 -2.39
C MET A 305 24.66 15.81 -2.86
N LEU A 306 25.26 14.81 -2.20
CA LEU A 306 26.55 14.25 -2.64
C LEU A 306 26.37 13.39 -3.91
N PRO A 307 27.43 13.18 -4.70
CA PRO A 307 27.40 12.24 -5.83
C PRO A 307 26.91 10.87 -5.35
N GLY A 308 25.89 10.33 -6.03
CA GLY A 308 25.24 9.09 -5.63
C GLY A 308 24.00 9.27 -4.74
N GLY A 309 23.49 10.49 -4.49
CA GLY A 309 22.15 10.72 -3.93
C GLY A 309 22.01 10.52 -2.42
N GLN A 310 23.11 10.36 -1.68
CA GLN A 310 23.08 10.27 -0.22
C GLN A 310 23.31 11.67 0.40
N ARG A 311 22.45 12.06 1.35
CA ARG A 311 22.76 13.18 2.24
C ARG A 311 23.85 12.73 3.22
N PRO A 312 24.81 13.60 3.61
CA PRO A 312 25.77 13.24 4.64
C PRO A 312 25.03 12.86 5.93
N PRO A 313 25.46 11.78 6.64
CA PRO A 313 24.82 11.38 7.88
C PRO A 313 24.89 12.53 8.88
N ARG A 314 23.72 12.99 9.34
CA ARG A 314 23.65 13.97 10.43
C ARG A 314 23.75 13.20 11.75
N PRO A 315 24.53 13.67 12.73
CA PRO A 315 24.50 13.08 14.06
C PRO A 315 23.06 13.11 14.62
N PRO A 316 22.68 12.14 15.47
CA PRO A 316 21.37 12.13 16.11
C PRO A 316 21.15 13.48 16.80
N ARG A 317 20.03 14.14 16.50
CA ARG A 317 19.67 15.35 17.25
C ARG A 317 19.29 14.89 18.67
N PRO A 318 19.79 15.55 19.72
CA PRO A 318 19.31 15.27 21.06
C PRO A 318 17.80 15.47 21.13
N GLU A 319 17.12 14.67 21.95
CA GLU A 319 15.69 14.85 22.17
C GLU A 319 15.42 16.28 22.64
N PRO A 320 14.48 16.99 22.00
CA PRO A 320 14.17 18.36 22.37
C PRO A 320 13.57 18.41 23.78
N GLU A 321 13.99 19.41 24.55
CA GLU A 321 13.41 19.67 25.87
C GLU A 321 11.96 20.16 25.73
N ILE A 322 11.06 19.57 26.54
CA ILE A 322 9.68 20.03 26.64
C ILE A 322 9.67 21.33 27.45
N LYS A 323 9.23 22.43 26.83
CA LYS A 323 9.14 23.75 27.45
C LYS A 323 7.95 24.53 26.92
N THR A 324 7.58 25.58 27.65
CA THR A 324 6.56 26.54 27.23
C THR A 324 7.23 27.73 26.56
N VAL A 325 6.88 28.02 25.31
CA VAL A 325 7.46 29.10 24.50
C VAL A 325 6.38 29.87 23.75
N SER A 326 6.68 31.08 23.31
CA SER A 326 5.81 31.81 22.38
C SER A 326 5.85 31.19 20.98
N LEU A 327 4.83 31.44 20.14
CA LEU A 327 4.82 30.95 18.75
C LEU A 327 6.03 31.46 17.94
N ASP A 328 6.46 32.72 18.16
CA ASP A 328 7.59 33.34 17.44
C ASP A 328 8.95 32.70 17.79
N GLU A 329 9.04 31.94 18.88
CA GLU A 329 10.22 31.17 19.28
C GLU A 329 10.26 29.78 18.64
N ILE A 330 9.14 29.30 18.08
CA ILE A 330 9.07 28.00 17.41
C ILE A 330 9.63 28.12 15.99
N SER A 331 10.59 27.26 15.67
CA SER A 331 11.02 27.03 14.29
C SER A 331 10.36 25.77 13.77
N MET A 332 9.52 25.91 12.74
CA MET A 332 8.72 24.83 12.19
C MET A 332 8.43 25.12 10.71
N SER A 333 8.50 24.09 9.88
CA SER A 333 7.94 24.10 8.53
C SER A 333 6.58 23.43 8.58
N ASP A 334 5.70 23.85 7.66
CA ASP A 334 4.42 23.19 7.39
C ASP A 334 3.52 23.13 8.65
N PRO A 335 3.24 24.29 9.29
CA PRO A 335 2.61 24.36 10.61
C PRO A 335 1.09 24.14 10.55
N PHE A 336 0.59 23.05 11.13
CA PHE A 336 -0.83 22.73 11.20
C PHE A 336 -1.37 22.94 12.61
N ILE A 337 -2.46 23.71 12.76
CA ILE A 337 -3.17 23.83 14.04
C ILE A 337 -4.49 23.07 13.97
N PHE A 338 -4.65 22.10 14.87
CA PHE A 338 -5.90 21.39 15.14
C PHE A 338 -6.56 21.93 16.42
N PRO A 339 -7.70 22.64 16.33
CA PRO A 339 -8.47 23.08 17.49
C PRO A 339 -9.39 21.96 17.99
N ASP A 340 -9.00 21.29 19.08
CA ASP A 340 -9.87 20.28 19.69
C ASP A 340 -10.91 20.95 20.60
N LYS A 341 -12.17 20.91 20.16
CA LYS A 341 -13.30 21.48 20.90
C LYS A 341 -13.57 20.72 22.20
N THR A 342 -13.24 19.43 22.27
CA THR A 342 -13.52 18.59 23.43
C THR A 342 -12.69 19.01 24.63
N THR A 343 -11.37 19.12 24.44
CA THR A 343 -10.45 19.53 25.50
C THR A 343 -10.27 21.04 25.59
N GLN A 344 -10.81 21.81 24.63
CA GLN A 344 -10.54 23.25 24.48
C GLN A 344 -9.03 23.51 24.39
N THR A 345 -8.34 22.76 23.53
CA THR A 345 -6.87 22.83 23.33
C THR A 345 -6.54 22.97 21.87
N TYR A 346 -5.64 23.89 21.54
CA TYR A 346 -5.02 23.96 20.22
C TYR A 346 -3.80 23.06 20.18
N TYR A 347 -3.72 22.24 19.14
CA TYR A 347 -2.62 21.32 18.90
C TYR A 347 -1.87 21.76 17.64
N LEU A 348 -0.59 22.14 17.79
CA LEU A 348 0.27 22.54 16.68
C LEU A 348 1.21 21.38 16.35
N THR A 349 1.20 20.94 15.11
CA THR A 349 2.12 19.96 14.54
C THR A 349 2.64 20.48 13.19
N GLY A 350 3.49 19.71 12.52
CA GLY A 350 4.02 20.02 11.20
C GLY A 350 5.19 19.12 10.87
N THR A 351 6.09 19.59 10.02
CA THR A 351 7.30 18.82 9.67
C THR A 351 8.11 18.45 10.91
N GLY A 352 8.38 17.16 11.06
CA GLY A 352 8.98 16.53 12.24
C GLY A 352 7.99 15.79 13.15
N GLY A 353 6.67 15.99 12.95
CA GLY A 353 5.61 15.18 13.58
C GLY A 353 5.54 15.26 15.09
N ARG A 354 6.08 16.34 15.67
CA ARG A 354 6.00 16.59 17.12
C ARG A 354 4.86 17.54 17.43
N LEU A 355 4.30 17.39 18.62
CA LEU A 355 3.10 18.12 19.03
C LEU A 355 3.43 19.24 20.03
N TYR A 356 2.85 20.41 19.82
CA TYR A 356 2.77 21.48 20.81
C TYR A 356 1.32 21.71 21.22
N LYS A 357 1.10 22.12 22.46
CA LYS A 357 -0.23 22.34 23.03
C LYS A 357 -0.38 23.78 23.49
N SER A 358 -1.52 24.41 23.22
CA SER A 358 -1.83 25.75 23.70
C SER A 358 -3.30 25.90 24.08
N LYS A 359 -3.59 26.78 25.04
CA LYS A 359 -4.96 27.20 25.39
C LYS A 359 -5.33 28.56 24.79
N ASP A 360 -4.34 29.34 24.37
CA ASP A 360 -4.51 30.76 24.01
C ASP A 360 -3.90 31.11 22.65
N LEU A 361 -3.30 30.15 21.94
CA LEU A 361 -2.51 30.31 20.71
C LEU A 361 -1.19 31.08 20.88
N LYS A 362 -0.91 31.60 22.08
CA LYS A 362 0.26 32.44 22.37
C LYS A 362 1.39 31.61 22.92
N MET A 363 1.10 30.89 23.99
CA MET A 363 2.07 30.06 24.71
C MET A 363 1.83 28.60 24.38
N TRP A 364 2.89 27.93 23.95
CA TRP A 364 2.87 26.57 23.45
C TRP A 364 3.81 25.72 24.28
N THR A 365 3.29 24.63 24.85
CA THR A 365 4.10 23.64 25.58
C THR A 365 4.36 22.44 24.67
N GLY A 366 5.62 22.04 24.54
CA GLY A 366 6.07 20.94 23.69
C GLY A 366 7.58 21.04 23.43
N PRO A 367 8.12 20.34 22.42
CA PRO A 367 7.46 19.39 21.52
C PRO A 367 7.32 17.97 22.12
N TYR A 368 6.11 17.41 22.12
CA TYR A 368 5.85 16.02 22.53
C TYR A 368 6.05 15.03 21.38
N SER A 369 6.58 13.84 21.68
CA SER A 369 6.54 12.71 20.74
C SER A 369 5.17 12.05 20.77
N ILE A 370 4.55 11.89 19.60
CA ILE A 370 3.17 11.39 19.49
C ILE A 370 3.01 10.29 18.45
N ILE A 371 4.07 9.84 17.79
CA ILE A 371 4.05 8.86 16.71
C ILE A 371 4.80 7.60 17.15
N ASP A 372 4.20 6.43 16.94
CA ASP A 372 4.81 5.11 17.13
C ASP A 372 4.71 4.31 15.84
N LEU A 373 5.85 4.15 15.17
CA LEU A 373 5.98 3.48 13.86
C LEU A 373 6.74 2.16 13.97
N THR A 374 6.91 1.64 15.18
CA THR A 374 7.70 0.45 15.46
C THR A 374 7.29 -0.70 14.54
N GLY A 375 8.25 -1.25 13.81
CA GLY A 375 8.02 -2.39 12.91
C GLY A 375 7.48 -2.03 11.52
N THR A 376 7.48 -0.75 11.12
CA THR A 376 7.16 -0.32 9.75
C THR A 376 8.39 0.14 8.98
N TRP A 377 8.27 0.33 7.65
CA TRP A 377 9.33 0.94 6.84
C TRP A 377 9.59 2.40 7.20
N MET A 378 8.64 3.07 7.85
CA MET A 378 8.71 4.46 8.29
C MET A 378 9.44 4.61 9.62
N ASP A 379 9.75 3.51 10.33
CA ASP A 379 10.43 3.56 11.62
C ASP A 379 11.81 4.20 11.50
N GLY A 380 12.08 5.19 12.35
CA GLY A 380 13.28 6.02 12.30
C GLY A 380 13.33 7.06 11.16
N ASN A 381 12.35 7.08 10.25
CA ASN A 381 12.28 8.08 9.18
C ASN A 381 11.62 9.37 9.66
N PHE A 382 12.06 10.49 9.08
CA PHE A 382 11.56 11.82 9.41
C PHE A 382 10.26 12.09 8.65
N VAL A 383 9.19 12.45 9.36
CA VAL A 383 7.90 12.83 8.76
C VAL A 383 7.91 14.30 8.32
N ALA A 384 7.42 14.57 7.12
CA ALA A 384 7.15 15.90 6.59
C ALA A 384 5.64 16.20 6.62
N ALA A 385 5.29 17.49 6.77
CA ALA A 385 3.93 18.03 6.67
C ALA A 385 2.88 17.21 7.43
N ALA A 386 3.10 16.98 8.73
CA ALA A 386 2.13 16.26 9.54
C ALA A 386 0.90 17.11 9.84
N GLU A 387 -0.29 16.55 9.64
CA GLU A 387 -1.59 17.16 9.89
C GLU A 387 -2.46 16.26 10.76
N ILE A 388 -3.32 16.84 11.60
CA ILE A 388 -4.26 16.07 12.44
C ILE A 388 -5.69 16.34 11.95
N HIS A 389 -6.39 15.26 11.63
CA HIS A 389 -7.78 15.24 11.19
C HIS A 389 -8.62 14.44 12.18
N GLN A 390 -9.90 14.78 12.33
CA GLN A 390 -10.83 14.04 13.19
C GLN A 390 -12.00 13.54 12.36
N PHE A 391 -12.23 12.22 12.40
CA PHE A 391 -13.40 11.57 11.80
C PHE A 391 -14.04 10.66 12.84
N GLY A 392 -15.31 10.89 13.15
CA GLY A 392 -15.99 10.19 14.23
C GLY A 392 -15.31 10.42 15.58
N ASP A 393 -15.02 9.33 16.29
CA ASP A 393 -14.36 9.32 17.60
C ASP A 393 -12.84 9.14 17.51
N LYS A 394 -12.27 9.07 16.31
CA LYS A 394 -10.84 8.84 16.07
C LYS A 394 -10.14 10.07 15.50
N TYR A 395 -8.83 10.11 15.74
CA TYR A 395 -7.93 11.10 15.20
C TYR A 395 -6.99 10.43 14.21
N TYR A 396 -6.76 11.10 13.09
CA TYR A 396 -5.93 10.61 12.00
C TYR A 396 -4.80 11.60 11.77
N LEU A 397 -3.55 11.12 11.81
CA LEU A 397 -2.39 11.92 11.43
C LEU A 397 -2.04 11.58 9.99
N ALA A 398 -2.20 12.55 9.11
CA ALA A 398 -1.68 12.49 7.75
C ALA A 398 -0.26 13.04 7.76
N GLY A 399 0.67 12.35 7.10
CA GLY A 399 2.06 12.81 7.02
C GLY A 399 2.80 12.11 5.90
N THR A 400 3.93 12.67 5.50
CA THR A 400 4.74 12.14 4.40
C THR A 400 6.05 11.58 4.90
N TRP A 401 6.36 10.34 4.52
CA TRP A 401 7.63 9.70 4.81
C TRP A 401 8.43 9.46 3.53
N ASN A 402 9.74 9.59 3.65
CA ASN A 402 10.69 9.40 2.57
C ASN A 402 11.54 8.15 2.81
N ASP A 403 11.77 7.39 1.74
CA ASP A 403 12.75 6.31 1.66
C ASP A 403 13.64 6.48 0.41
N HIS A 404 14.80 7.12 0.60
CA HIS A 404 15.84 7.22 -0.42
C HIS A 404 16.55 5.88 -0.73
N GLY A 405 16.37 4.86 0.10
CA GLY A 405 16.93 3.52 -0.09
C GLY A 405 16.19 2.72 -1.16
N ASN A 406 14.90 3.00 -1.34
CA ASN A 406 14.03 2.36 -2.32
C ASN A 406 13.53 3.40 -3.33
N PRO A 407 14.30 3.71 -4.40
CA PRO A 407 13.86 4.63 -5.45
C PRO A 407 12.68 4.08 -6.28
N ILE A 408 11.77 4.98 -6.67
CA ILE A 408 10.62 4.72 -7.53
C ILE A 408 11.02 4.70 -9.02
N GLU A 409 11.79 5.70 -9.45
CA GLU A 409 12.13 5.91 -10.86
C GLU A 409 13.47 6.65 -11.01
N HIS A 410 14.19 6.38 -12.10
CA HIS A 410 15.30 7.23 -12.53
C HIS A 410 14.90 8.03 -13.76
N VAL A 411 14.63 9.31 -13.57
CA VAL A 411 14.35 10.24 -14.66
C VAL A 411 15.68 10.72 -15.22
N ALA A 412 16.00 10.25 -16.44
CA ALA A 412 17.30 10.48 -17.07
C ALA A 412 17.65 11.96 -17.17
N ARG A 413 18.88 12.33 -16.75
CA ARG A 413 19.38 13.71 -16.73
C ARG A 413 18.55 14.66 -15.85
N ARG A 414 17.79 14.10 -14.91
CA ARG A 414 16.98 14.85 -13.95
C ARG A 414 17.28 14.40 -12.53
N TYR A 415 16.68 13.29 -12.10
CA TYR A 415 16.72 12.87 -10.71
C TYR A 415 16.45 11.37 -10.55
N THR A 416 17.01 10.78 -9.50
CA THR A 416 16.55 9.47 -9.04
C THR A 416 15.52 9.72 -7.96
N VAL A 417 14.27 9.51 -8.32
CA VAL A 417 13.10 9.78 -7.51
C VAL A 417 13.07 8.76 -6.35
N PRO A 418 13.12 9.21 -5.09
CA PRO A 418 12.99 8.31 -3.94
C PRO A 418 11.55 7.79 -3.81
N THR A 419 11.29 6.88 -2.89
CA THR A 419 9.91 6.65 -2.46
C THR A 419 9.52 7.72 -1.46
N ASN A 420 8.70 8.69 -1.84
CA ASN A 420 7.88 9.43 -0.87
C ASN A 420 6.44 8.94 -0.93
N GLN A 421 5.82 8.79 0.24
CA GLN A 421 4.42 8.42 0.37
C GLN A 421 3.77 9.16 1.53
N SER A 422 2.62 9.76 1.28
CA SER A 422 1.71 10.21 2.34
C SER A 422 0.93 9.03 2.92
N GLN A 423 0.91 8.94 4.24
CA GLN A 423 0.34 7.82 5.00
C GLN A 423 -0.62 8.35 6.07
N LEU A 424 -1.58 7.52 6.47
CA LEU A 424 -2.47 7.79 7.59
C LEU A 424 -2.08 6.95 8.80
N LEU A 425 -1.94 7.62 9.93
CA LEU A 425 -1.84 7.02 11.25
C LEU A 425 -3.13 7.28 12.03
N VAL A 426 -3.44 6.48 13.04
CA VAL A 426 -4.67 6.58 13.84
C VAL A 426 -4.37 6.60 15.35
N ALA A 427 -5.15 7.37 16.09
CA ALA A 427 -5.13 7.43 17.56
C ALA A 427 -6.54 7.66 18.15
N ASP A 428 -6.69 7.32 19.42
CA ASP A 428 -7.91 7.58 20.21
C ASP A 428 -7.98 9.00 20.78
N SER A 429 -6.90 9.76 20.66
CA SER A 429 -6.71 11.10 21.24
C SER A 429 -5.85 11.95 20.32
N PRO A 430 -6.04 13.29 20.26
CA PRO A 430 -5.18 14.17 19.48
C PRO A 430 -3.73 14.15 19.96
N GLU A 431 -3.48 13.70 21.20
CA GLU A 431 -2.14 13.55 21.80
C GLU A 431 -1.44 12.24 21.44
N GLY A 432 -2.05 11.37 20.64
CA GLY A 432 -1.48 10.07 20.26
C GLY A 432 -1.54 9.02 21.38
N PRO A 433 -0.72 7.95 21.29
CA PRO A 433 0.23 7.68 20.21
C PRO A 433 -0.50 7.32 18.91
N TYR A 434 -0.09 7.95 17.81
CA TYR A 434 -0.51 7.63 16.47
C TYR A 434 0.26 6.42 15.97
N LYS A 435 -0.48 5.40 15.52
CA LYS A 435 0.04 4.15 14.95
C LYS A 435 -0.41 4.00 13.51
N PRO A 436 0.29 3.22 12.66
CA PRO A 436 -0.15 2.96 11.30
C PRO A 436 -1.61 2.53 11.25
N LEU A 437 -2.42 3.22 10.44
CA LEU A 437 -3.84 2.86 10.26
C LEU A 437 -3.96 1.44 9.69
N VAL A 438 -3.11 1.13 8.71
CA VAL A 438 -2.93 -0.21 8.16
C VAL A 438 -1.54 -0.69 8.58
N GLN A 439 -1.50 -1.83 9.30
CA GLN A 439 -0.28 -2.34 9.91
C GLN A 439 0.65 -3.06 8.92
N GLU A 440 0.22 -3.24 7.67
CA GLU A 440 1.02 -3.94 6.66
C GLU A 440 2.27 -3.12 6.34
N TYR A 441 3.43 -3.78 6.45
CA TYR A 441 4.75 -3.15 6.42
C TYR A 441 5.01 -2.32 5.17
N ASP A 442 4.34 -2.57 4.06
CA ASP A 442 4.57 -1.92 2.78
C ASP A 442 3.34 -1.15 2.27
N PHE A 443 2.31 -1.00 3.12
CA PHE A 443 1.10 -0.30 2.75
C PHE A 443 1.39 1.15 2.32
N CYS A 444 0.77 1.56 1.21
CA CYS A 444 0.73 2.92 0.71
C CYS A 444 -0.69 3.17 0.19
N LEU A 445 -1.31 4.28 0.58
CA LEU A 445 -2.65 4.62 0.10
C LEU A 445 -2.64 4.91 -1.40
N GLY A 446 -1.62 5.65 -1.86
CA GLY A 446 -1.43 6.01 -3.26
C GLY A 446 -0.72 4.93 -4.09
N PRO A 447 -0.64 5.12 -5.42
CA PRO A 447 0.19 4.29 -6.28
C PRO A 447 1.66 4.30 -5.83
N ARG A 448 2.27 3.12 -5.72
CA ARG A 448 3.67 2.99 -5.25
C ARG A 448 4.72 3.54 -6.21
N ASP A 449 4.37 3.63 -7.48
CA ASP A 449 5.22 4.18 -8.53
C ASP A 449 5.06 5.69 -8.70
N TRP A 450 4.30 6.35 -7.82
CA TRP A 450 4.17 7.79 -7.75
C TRP A 450 4.92 8.34 -6.55
N ASP A 451 5.68 9.40 -6.77
CA ASP A 451 6.28 10.18 -5.70
C ASP A 451 5.21 11.09 -5.08
N ILE A 452 4.69 10.71 -3.90
CA ILE A 452 3.52 11.35 -3.29
C ILE A 452 3.91 12.04 -1.99
N ILE A 453 3.55 13.32 -1.88
CA ILE A 453 3.77 14.12 -0.68
C ILE A 453 2.51 14.92 -0.30
N ASP A 454 2.55 15.51 0.89
CA ASP A 454 1.59 16.49 1.40
C ASP A 454 0.12 16.09 1.30
N GLY A 455 -0.18 14.82 1.57
CA GLY A 455 -1.55 14.33 1.65
C GLY A 455 -2.34 14.97 2.79
N THR A 456 -3.45 15.62 2.44
CA THR A 456 -4.48 16.13 3.36
C THR A 456 -5.81 15.39 3.16
N LEU A 457 -6.72 15.46 4.13
CA LEU A 457 -8.04 14.83 4.05
C LEU A 457 -9.16 15.86 3.82
N TYR A 458 -10.10 15.52 2.95
CA TYR A 458 -11.29 16.32 2.65
C TYR A 458 -12.52 15.44 2.53
N GLU A 459 -13.65 15.88 3.09
CA GLU A 459 -14.92 15.15 3.02
C GLU A 459 -15.94 15.88 2.15
N GLU A 460 -16.54 15.13 1.21
CA GLU A 460 -17.64 15.58 0.37
C GLU A 460 -18.65 14.43 0.17
N ASN A 461 -19.93 14.70 0.46
CA ASN A 461 -21.04 13.75 0.27
C ASN A 461 -20.76 12.36 0.89
N ASP A 462 -20.40 12.33 2.18
CA ASP A 462 -20.05 11.13 2.95
C ASP A 462 -18.87 10.31 2.40
N THR A 463 -18.08 10.91 1.48
CA THR A 463 -16.85 10.32 0.95
C THR A 463 -15.66 11.15 1.41
N VAL A 464 -14.70 10.49 2.06
CA VAL A 464 -13.41 11.09 2.39
C VAL A 464 -12.45 10.88 1.23
N TYR A 465 -11.77 11.94 0.85
CA TYR A 465 -10.74 11.96 -0.18
C TYR A 465 -9.41 12.28 0.47
N MET A 466 -8.34 11.64 0.00
CA MET A 466 -6.99 12.17 0.18
C MET A 466 -6.69 13.07 -1.00
N VAL A 467 -6.29 14.32 -0.73
CA VAL A 467 -5.79 15.27 -1.71
C VAL A 467 -4.31 15.48 -1.46
N PHE A 468 -3.49 15.37 -2.49
CA PHE A 468 -2.05 15.24 -2.35
C PHE A 468 -1.30 15.81 -3.55
N VAL A 469 0.02 15.86 -3.44
CA VAL A 469 0.94 16.27 -4.49
C VAL A 469 1.53 15.04 -5.17
N HIS A 470 1.49 15.00 -6.50
CA HIS A 470 2.40 14.16 -7.29
C HIS A 470 3.62 14.99 -7.67
N GLU A 471 4.76 14.57 -7.13
CA GLU A 471 5.98 15.37 -7.05
C GLU A 471 6.53 15.78 -8.42
N TRP A 472 6.83 17.07 -8.55
CA TRP A 472 7.44 17.66 -9.74
C TRP A 472 8.84 17.10 -10.02
N THR A 473 9.54 16.56 -9.02
CA THR A 473 10.83 15.90 -9.27
C THR A 473 10.68 14.66 -10.15
N GLN A 474 9.52 14.00 -10.11
CA GLN A 474 9.11 12.95 -11.04
C GLN A 474 8.50 13.54 -12.34
N LEU A 475 7.55 14.49 -12.23
CA LEU A 475 6.72 14.93 -13.36
C LEU A 475 7.22 16.14 -14.17
N ILE A 476 8.24 16.86 -13.69
CA ILE A 476 8.64 18.20 -14.16
C ILE A 476 7.65 19.31 -13.77
N ASP A 477 6.38 19.13 -14.12
CA ASP A 477 5.28 20.03 -13.74
C ASP A 477 4.38 19.28 -12.77
N GLY A 478 4.60 19.53 -11.48
CA GLY A 478 3.91 18.86 -10.39
C GLY A 478 2.40 19.05 -10.47
N THR A 479 1.67 18.07 -9.96
CA THR A 479 0.20 18.10 -9.97
C THR A 479 -0.36 18.11 -8.55
N MET A 480 -1.58 18.65 -8.44
CA MET A 480 -2.48 18.35 -7.35
C MET A 480 -3.43 17.26 -7.80
N ASP A 481 -3.55 16.22 -7.00
CA ASP A 481 -4.32 15.02 -7.28
C ASP A 481 -5.20 14.67 -6.09
N TYR A 482 -6.28 13.93 -6.34
CA TYR A 482 -7.08 13.33 -5.27
C TYR A 482 -7.42 11.88 -5.55
N MET A 483 -7.68 11.12 -4.49
CA MET A 483 -8.27 9.79 -4.58
C MET A 483 -9.33 9.59 -3.48
N PRO A 484 -10.48 8.95 -3.79
CA PRO A 484 -11.47 8.61 -2.79
C PRO A 484 -10.95 7.46 -1.91
N LEU A 485 -11.24 7.55 -0.62
CA LEU A 485 -10.91 6.52 0.36
C LEU A 485 -12.15 5.68 0.73
N SER A 486 -11.91 4.49 1.25
CA SER A 486 -12.93 3.67 1.89
C SER A 486 -13.48 4.34 3.14
N LYS A 487 -14.65 3.93 3.63
CA LYS A 487 -15.28 4.53 4.82
C LYS A 487 -14.43 4.45 6.09
N ASP A 488 -13.61 3.41 6.20
CA ASP A 488 -12.66 3.18 7.29
C ASP A 488 -11.26 3.77 6.99
N LEU A 489 -11.10 4.44 5.86
CA LEU A 489 -9.87 5.10 5.38
C LEU A 489 -8.69 4.14 5.11
N THR A 490 -8.91 2.84 5.14
CA THR A 490 -7.85 1.81 5.04
C THR A 490 -7.37 1.55 3.62
N HIS A 491 -8.05 2.05 2.58
CA HIS A 491 -7.61 1.91 1.19
C HIS A 491 -8.27 2.96 0.30
N ARG A 492 -7.70 3.19 -0.90
CA ARG A 492 -8.37 3.97 -1.96
C ARG A 492 -9.42 3.12 -2.65
N THR A 493 -10.54 3.74 -3.04
CA THR A 493 -11.64 3.08 -3.78
C THR A 493 -11.60 3.34 -5.28
N ALA A 494 -10.74 4.24 -5.74
CA ALA A 494 -10.43 4.48 -7.14
C ALA A 494 -8.99 5.00 -7.31
N GLU A 495 -8.46 4.94 -8.54
CA GLU A 495 -7.15 5.53 -8.86
C GLU A 495 -7.17 7.06 -8.78
N PRO A 496 -6.00 7.70 -8.54
CA PRO A 496 -5.91 9.15 -8.46
C PRO A 496 -6.42 9.88 -9.70
N THR A 497 -7.02 11.05 -9.47
CA THR A 497 -7.44 11.99 -10.51
C THR A 497 -6.72 13.32 -10.34
N THR A 498 -6.07 13.78 -11.40
CA THR A 498 -5.42 15.08 -11.45
C THR A 498 -6.42 16.23 -11.49
N MET A 499 -6.23 17.20 -10.61
CA MET A 499 -7.04 18.41 -10.49
C MET A 499 -6.51 19.52 -11.39
N PHE A 500 -5.20 19.78 -11.29
CA PHE A 500 -4.47 20.77 -12.08
C PHE A 500 -2.96 20.58 -11.92
N ARG A 501 -2.19 21.23 -12.80
CA ARG A 501 -0.73 21.37 -12.74
C ARG A 501 -0.31 22.71 -12.15
N ALA A 502 0.89 22.77 -11.58
CA ALA A 502 1.41 24.02 -11.04
C ALA A 502 1.53 25.12 -12.11
N SER A 503 1.93 24.78 -13.34
CA SER A 503 2.08 25.75 -14.43
C SER A 503 0.78 26.43 -14.89
N GLU A 504 -0.39 25.90 -14.49
CA GLU A 504 -1.69 26.53 -14.78
C GLU A 504 -1.94 27.80 -13.96
N ALA A 505 -1.20 28.00 -12.86
CA ALA A 505 -1.27 29.24 -12.08
C ALA A 505 -0.33 30.31 -12.65
N PRO A 506 -0.84 31.50 -13.01
CA PRO A 506 -0.02 32.59 -13.58
C PRO A 506 1.11 33.08 -12.65
N TRP A 507 0.88 33.00 -11.34
CA TRP A 507 1.86 33.37 -10.31
C TRP A 507 2.92 32.30 -10.05
N SER A 508 2.68 31.03 -10.44
CA SER A 508 3.67 29.95 -10.29
C SER A 508 4.77 30.08 -11.34
N LYS A 509 6.02 29.88 -10.92
CA LYS A 509 7.22 30.03 -11.73
C LYS A 509 8.03 28.74 -11.74
N GLU A 510 8.62 28.49 -12.90
CA GLU A 510 9.61 27.45 -13.09
C GLU A 510 10.85 27.77 -12.26
N MET A 511 11.30 26.83 -11.41
CA MET A 511 12.36 27.08 -10.42
C MET A 511 13.66 27.64 -11.01
N ASN A 512 14.15 27.10 -12.14
CA ASN A 512 15.40 27.57 -12.73
C ASN A 512 15.25 28.95 -13.38
N SER A 513 14.08 29.28 -13.93
CA SER A 513 13.78 30.59 -14.54
C SER A 513 13.91 31.74 -13.54
N ILE A 514 13.69 31.47 -12.25
CA ILE A 514 13.84 32.43 -11.15
C ILE A 514 15.17 32.27 -10.38
N GLY A 515 16.12 31.52 -10.96
CA GLY A 515 17.47 31.34 -10.39
C GLY A 515 17.51 30.45 -9.14
N GLU A 516 16.52 29.58 -8.94
CA GLU A 516 16.55 28.54 -7.91
C GLU A 516 17.12 27.24 -8.48
N ALA A 517 17.83 26.51 -7.63
CA ALA A 517 18.27 25.15 -7.84
C ALA A 517 17.71 24.27 -6.72
N THR A 518 17.68 22.96 -6.94
CA THR A 518 17.15 22.01 -5.95
C THR A 518 18.15 20.90 -5.76
N PHE A 519 18.45 20.59 -4.49
CA PHE A 519 19.44 19.58 -4.11
C PHE A 519 20.86 19.85 -4.67
N GLY A 520 21.15 21.11 -5.02
CA GLY A 520 22.40 21.51 -5.69
C GLY A 520 22.42 21.25 -7.20
N MET A 521 21.27 20.94 -7.80
CA MET A 521 21.11 20.64 -9.23
C MET A 521 20.16 21.63 -9.89
N LYS A 522 20.39 21.92 -11.17
CA LYS A 522 19.50 22.70 -12.03
C LYS A 522 18.43 21.78 -12.60
N MET A 523 17.43 21.52 -11.78
CA MET A 523 16.25 20.76 -12.19
C MET A 523 15.17 21.76 -12.59
N PRO A 524 14.83 21.88 -13.88
CA PRO A 524 13.75 22.76 -14.27
C PRO A 524 12.40 22.15 -13.89
N GLY A 525 11.44 22.97 -13.51
CA GLY A 525 10.08 22.51 -13.25
C GLY A 525 9.29 23.40 -12.30
N TRP A 526 8.01 23.05 -12.13
CA TRP A 526 7.03 23.78 -11.33
C TRP A 526 6.59 22.92 -10.17
N VAL A 527 6.65 23.48 -8.96
CA VAL A 527 6.37 22.76 -7.71
C VAL A 527 4.89 22.87 -7.37
N THR A 528 4.29 21.77 -6.93
CA THR A 528 3.05 21.75 -6.14
C THR A 528 3.41 21.37 -4.70
N ASP A 529 2.76 21.99 -3.71
CA ASP A 529 3.08 21.80 -2.29
C ASP A 529 1.89 22.18 -1.39
N GLY A 530 1.73 21.53 -0.24
CA GLY A 530 0.80 21.88 0.85
C GLY A 530 -0.65 22.22 0.46
N PRO A 531 -1.44 21.28 -0.10
CA PRO A 531 -2.85 21.49 -0.38
C PRO A 531 -3.69 21.53 0.91
N GLN A 532 -4.66 22.45 0.99
CA GLN A 532 -5.75 22.38 1.97
C GLN A 532 -7.07 22.87 1.36
N LEU A 533 -8.10 22.04 1.43
CA LEU A 533 -9.44 22.40 0.96
C LEU A 533 -10.20 23.20 2.02
N PHE A 534 -10.95 24.20 1.57
CA PHE A 534 -11.79 25.02 2.42
C PHE A 534 -13.08 25.44 1.69
N LYS A 535 -14.12 25.77 2.47
CA LYS A 535 -15.29 26.50 1.95
C LYS A 535 -15.29 27.92 2.51
N THR A 536 -15.61 28.90 1.67
CA THR A 536 -15.94 30.26 2.12
C THR A 536 -17.30 30.27 2.83
N GLN A 537 -17.67 31.39 3.45
CA GLN A 537 -18.99 31.52 4.10
C GLN A 537 -20.15 31.47 3.09
N THR A 538 -19.89 31.79 1.81
CA THR A 538 -20.85 31.63 0.71
C THR A 538 -21.00 30.18 0.24
N GLY A 539 -20.16 29.26 0.75
CA GLY A 539 -20.16 27.85 0.39
C GLY A 539 -19.27 27.51 -0.81
N LYS A 540 -18.56 28.49 -1.40
CA LYS A 540 -17.66 28.25 -2.52
C LYS A 540 -16.45 27.44 -2.07
N LEU A 541 -16.16 26.36 -2.80
CA LEU A 541 -15.04 25.47 -2.53
C LEU A 541 -13.74 26.06 -3.11
N GLY A 542 -12.73 26.18 -2.26
CA GLY A 542 -11.38 26.59 -2.63
C GLY A 542 -10.31 25.65 -2.09
N MET A 543 -9.11 25.79 -2.63
CA MET A 543 -7.90 25.09 -2.23
C MET A 543 -6.79 26.11 -1.99
N LEU A 544 -6.21 26.09 -0.80
CA LEU A 544 -4.89 26.66 -0.57
C LEU A 544 -3.84 25.68 -1.09
N TRP A 545 -2.84 26.18 -1.81
CA TRP A 545 -1.67 25.39 -2.20
C TRP A 545 -0.46 26.31 -2.42
N SER A 546 0.74 25.76 -2.47
CA SER A 546 1.99 26.52 -2.59
C SER A 546 2.85 26.10 -3.77
N SER A 547 3.67 27.04 -4.22
CA SER A 547 4.63 26.85 -5.31
C SER A 547 5.79 27.85 -5.18
N TRP A 548 6.62 27.95 -6.21
CA TRP A 548 7.59 29.04 -6.36
C TRP A 548 6.97 30.18 -7.15
N GLY A 549 7.13 31.40 -6.66
CA GLY A 549 6.79 32.66 -7.33
C GLY A 549 8.01 33.56 -7.50
N ASP A 550 7.78 34.80 -7.90
CA ASP A 550 8.85 35.79 -8.19
C ASP A 550 9.75 36.07 -6.98
N SER A 551 9.15 36.09 -5.78
CA SER A 551 9.82 36.31 -4.50
C SER A 551 10.08 35.02 -3.72
N ARG A 552 10.38 33.92 -4.44
CA ARG A 552 10.57 32.56 -3.89
C ARG A 552 9.26 31.89 -3.51
N TYR A 553 9.24 31.13 -2.41
CA TYR A 553 8.10 30.33 -2.02
C TYR A 553 6.85 31.20 -1.82
N ALA A 554 5.73 30.75 -2.39
CA ALA A 554 4.50 31.52 -2.46
C ALA A 554 3.29 30.62 -2.21
N GLN A 555 2.32 31.17 -1.48
CA GLN A 555 0.99 30.61 -1.28
C GLN A 555 0.05 31.14 -2.35
N GLY A 556 -0.70 30.26 -3.00
CA GLY A 556 -1.82 30.62 -3.88
C GLY A 556 -3.13 29.94 -3.49
N ILE A 557 -4.14 30.23 -4.32
CA ILE A 557 -5.50 29.72 -4.16
C ILE A 557 -6.03 29.30 -5.54
N ALA A 558 -6.72 28.16 -5.57
CA ALA A 558 -7.59 27.75 -6.67
C ALA A 558 -9.03 27.61 -6.16
N TYR A 559 -10.02 27.87 -7.03
CA TYR A 559 -11.43 27.69 -6.72
C TYR A 559 -12.08 26.67 -7.65
N SER A 560 -12.93 25.80 -7.10
CA SER A 560 -13.75 24.88 -7.91
C SER A 560 -14.96 25.61 -8.47
N GLU A 561 -15.13 25.61 -9.80
CA GLU A 561 -16.31 26.22 -10.45
C GLU A 561 -17.59 25.44 -10.16
N SER A 562 -17.50 24.12 -10.00
CA SER A 562 -18.66 23.27 -9.71
C SER A 562 -19.04 23.25 -8.24
N GLY A 563 -18.15 23.71 -7.35
CA GLY A 563 -18.27 23.54 -5.91
C GLY A 563 -17.98 22.13 -5.41
N SER A 564 -17.52 21.23 -6.28
CA SER A 564 -17.10 19.86 -5.95
C SER A 564 -15.59 19.68 -6.11
N ILE A 565 -15.02 18.72 -5.36
CA ILE A 565 -13.60 18.33 -5.50
C ILE A 565 -13.20 17.99 -6.95
N LYS A 566 -14.16 17.51 -7.75
CA LYS A 566 -13.97 17.16 -9.17
C LYS A 566 -13.62 18.37 -10.06
N GLY A 567 -13.72 19.59 -9.55
CA GLY A 567 -13.42 20.80 -10.31
C GLY A 567 -14.48 21.11 -11.39
N PRO A 568 -14.11 21.80 -12.48
CA PRO A 568 -12.76 22.28 -12.80
C PRO A 568 -12.26 23.30 -11.79
N TRP A 569 -10.93 23.38 -11.65
CA TRP A 569 -10.25 24.27 -10.71
C TRP A 569 -9.67 25.46 -11.44
N VAL A 570 -10.05 26.67 -11.03
CA VAL A 570 -9.57 27.93 -11.61
C VAL A 570 -8.62 28.60 -10.64
N GLN A 571 -7.41 28.87 -11.11
CA GLN A 571 -6.36 29.52 -10.34
C GLN A 571 -6.65 31.02 -10.20
N GLU A 572 -6.35 31.60 -9.04
CA GLU A 572 -6.23 33.05 -8.93
C GLU A 572 -5.02 33.54 -9.73
N GLU A 573 -5.11 34.75 -10.30
CA GLU A 573 -4.05 35.36 -11.09
C GLU A 573 -2.80 35.67 -10.24
N ASP A 574 -3.03 36.19 -9.03
CA ASP A 574 -1.99 36.57 -8.09
C ASP A 574 -1.83 35.54 -6.97
N SER A 575 -0.61 35.38 -6.46
CA SER A 575 -0.38 34.60 -5.24
C SER A 575 -1.07 35.27 -4.05
N PHE A 576 -1.71 34.47 -3.18
CA PHE A 576 -2.31 34.93 -1.93
C PHE A 576 -1.28 35.51 -0.97
N LYS A 577 -0.06 34.96 -0.96
CA LYS A 577 1.09 35.51 -0.24
C LYS A 577 2.40 35.05 -0.91
N GLY A 578 3.12 35.99 -1.53
CA GLY A 578 4.35 35.73 -2.27
C GLY A 578 5.58 36.44 -1.70
N ASP A 579 5.98 36.11 -0.47
CA ASP A 579 7.12 36.73 0.22
C ASP A 579 8.01 35.69 0.93
N ASN A 580 8.28 34.58 0.24
CA ASN A 580 9.00 33.42 0.79
C ASN A 580 8.23 32.76 1.95
N SER A 581 6.92 32.62 1.76
CA SER A 581 5.98 31.99 2.68
C SER A 581 5.07 31.03 1.92
N GLY A 582 4.74 29.90 2.52
CA GLY A 582 3.84 28.91 1.92
C GLY A 582 3.55 27.77 2.89
N HIS A 583 2.91 26.73 2.37
CA HIS A 583 2.35 25.61 3.13
C HIS A 583 1.50 26.12 4.30
N GLY A 584 0.51 26.95 3.98
CA GLY A 584 -0.39 27.56 4.94
C GLY A 584 -1.77 26.92 4.97
N MET A 585 -2.40 26.98 6.13
CA MET A 585 -3.64 26.31 6.44
C MET A 585 -4.57 27.22 7.23
N ILE A 586 -5.87 27.01 7.07
CA ILE A 586 -6.94 27.69 7.80
C ILE A 586 -7.36 26.83 8.98
N PHE A 587 -7.58 27.47 10.11
CA PHE A 587 -8.23 26.89 11.28
C PHE A 587 -9.24 27.87 11.88
N THR A 588 -10.13 27.35 12.72
CA THR A 588 -11.15 28.16 13.41
C THR A 588 -10.90 28.13 14.91
N THR A 589 -10.82 29.29 15.53
CA THR A 589 -10.66 29.43 16.98
C THR A 589 -11.92 28.98 17.72
N PHE A 590 -11.81 28.79 19.05
CA PHE A 590 -12.97 28.40 19.87
C PHE A 590 -14.08 29.44 19.93
N ASP A 591 -13.78 30.72 19.66
CA ASP A 591 -14.75 31.82 19.53
C ASP A 591 -15.26 32.03 18.09
N GLY A 592 -14.83 31.20 17.13
CA GLY A 592 -15.35 31.19 15.76
C GLY A 592 -14.61 32.09 14.77
N GLU A 593 -13.50 32.73 15.16
CA GLU A 593 -12.65 33.48 14.23
C GLU A 593 -11.89 32.52 13.32
N ARG A 594 -11.88 32.78 12.00
CA ARG A 594 -11.04 32.04 11.05
C ARG A 594 -9.69 32.70 10.91
N LEU A 595 -8.64 31.91 11.12
CA LEU A 595 -7.26 32.35 11.04
C LEU A 595 -6.50 31.48 10.04
N PHE A 596 -5.44 32.05 9.48
CA PHE A 596 -4.54 31.41 8.53
C PHE A 596 -3.14 31.33 9.12
N ILE A 597 -2.65 30.11 9.33
CA ILE A 597 -1.26 29.86 9.76
C ILE A 597 -0.41 29.47 8.56
N ILE A 598 0.83 29.96 8.50
CA ILE A 598 1.77 29.73 7.40
C ILE A 598 3.19 29.78 7.94
N HIS A 599 4.14 29.08 7.32
CA HIS A 599 5.55 29.33 7.64
C HIS A 599 6.16 30.41 6.74
N HIS A 600 7.02 31.23 7.32
CA HIS A 600 7.77 32.27 6.62
C HIS A 600 9.26 32.16 6.96
N ALA A 601 10.13 32.47 5.99
CA ALA A 601 11.56 32.62 6.23
C ALA A 601 12.07 33.99 5.76
N GLU A 602 12.63 34.76 6.69
CA GLU A 602 13.34 36.00 6.39
C GLU A 602 14.69 35.65 5.73
N GLU A 603 14.83 35.90 4.43
CA GLU A 603 16.01 35.57 3.64
C GLU A 603 16.46 34.09 3.76
N LYS A 604 17.50 33.84 4.57
CA LYS A 604 18.09 32.52 4.88
C LYS A 604 17.89 32.12 6.36
N GLY A 605 17.08 32.88 7.10
CA GLY A 605 16.71 32.60 8.48
C GLY A 605 15.85 31.34 8.63
N PRO A 606 15.58 30.91 9.88
CA PRO A 606 14.74 29.76 10.12
C PRO A 606 13.31 30.02 9.63
N ARG A 607 12.63 28.96 9.18
CA ARG A 607 11.19 29.00 8.97
C ARG A 607 10.48 29.12 10.31
N LYS A 608 9.60 30.11 10.41
CA LYS A 608 8.81 30.41 11.58
C LYS A 608 7.33 30.44 11.22
N PRO A 609 6.45 29.80 12.02
CA PRO A 609 5.02 29.97 11.87
C PRO A 609 4.60 31.43 12.07
N GLN A 610 3.64 31.88 11.28
CA GLN A 610 2.99 33.17 11.40
C GLN A 610 1.48 32.98 11.22
N VAL A 611 0.69 33.76 11.96
CA VAL A 611 -0.77 33.70 11.87
C VAL A 611 -1.30 35.01 11.32
N TYR A 612 -2.32 34.94 10.47
CA TYR A 612 -2.98 36.08 9.83
C TYR A 612 -4.49 35.96 10.02
N LYS A 613 -5.16 37.10 10.13
CA LYS A 613 -6.61 37.15 9.94
C LYS A 613 -6.93 36.88 8.47
N ILE A 614 -8.08 36.28 8.21
CA ILE A 614 -8.63 36.17 6.86
C ILE A 614 -10.08 36.63 6.87
N ASP A 615 -10.51 37.19 5.75
CA ASP A 615 -11.92 37.44 5.45
C ASP A 615 -12.37 36.47 4.36
N ASP A 616 -13.34 35.63 4.69
CA ASP A 616 -13.96 34.63 3.83
C ASP A 616 -15.47 34.85 3.70
N SER A 617 -15.96 36.06 4.00
CA SER A 617 -17.38 36.42 3.94
C SER A 617 -17.95 36.43 2.52
N GLY A 618 -17.09 36.63 1.50
CA GLY A 618 -17.44 36.53 0.09
C GLY A 618 -17.00 35.22 -0.56
N ASP A 619 -17.04 35.19 -1.89
CA ASP A 619 -16.59 34.05 -2.71
C ASP A 619 -15.08 33.89 -2.80
N LYS A 620 -14.30 34.83 -2.26
CA LYS A 620 -12.85 34.81 -2.29
C LYS A 620 -12.29 35.08 -0.89
N LEU A 621 -11.12 34.51 -0.62
CA LEU A 621 -10.36 34.81 0.58
C LEU A 621 -9.61 36.13 0.40
N ILE A 622 -9.64 36.96 1.44
CA ILE A 622 -8.85 38.17 1.52
C ILE A 622 -7.91 38.04 2.71
N LEU A 623 -6.61 38.19 2.45
CA LEU A 623 -5.59 38.16 3.51
C LEU A 623 -5.68 39.42 4.36
N GLY A 624 -5.88 39.24 5.66
CA GLY A 624 -5.92 40.31 6.64
C GLY A 624 -4.55 40.64 7.22
N LYS A 625 -4.58 41.38 8.33
CA LYS A 625 -3.36 41.75 9.08
C LYS A 625 -2.79 40.52 9.80
N ARG A 626 -1.47 40.53 10.03
CA ARG A 626 -0.80 39.56 10.90
C ARG A 626 -1.47 39.57 12.28
N TYR A 627 -1.88 38.39 12.73
CA TYR A 627 -2.45 38.16 14.04
C TYR A 627 -1.30 38.13 15.05
N LYS A 628 -1.21 39.16 15.89
CA LYS A 628 -0.18 39.23 16.93
C LYS A 628 -0.64 38.42 18.12
N LEU A 629 0.01 37.28 18.33
CA LEU A 629 -0.22 36.36 19.44
C LEU A 629 0.52 36.84 20.68
#